data_AF-A0A937Q3P8-F1
#
_entry.id   AF-A0A937Q3P8-F1
#
_cell.length_a   1.000
_cell.length_b   1.000
_cell.length_c   1.000
_cell.angle_alpha   90.00
_cell.angle_beta   90.00
_cell.angle_gamma   90.00
#
_symmetry.space_group_name_H-M   'P 1'
#
loop_
_entity.id
_entity.type
_entity.pdbx_description
1 polymer ?
#
loop_
_entity_poly.entity_id
_entity_poly.type
_entity_poly.pdbx_seq_one_letter_code
_entity_poly.pdbx_strand_id
1 'polypeptide(L)' 'MTLTKEAIVDSIQNHLGFPKKEANELVEYTLHLNPQTGEDLPLRARRVVTFRCSTALREKINRNPKKKGKKK' A
#
# COMPACT_ATOMS: atom_id res chain seq x y z
N MET A 1 -7.79 -10.80 -3.44
CA MET A 1 -6.40 -11.28 -3.54
C MET A 1 -5.52 -10.08 -3.85
N THR A 2 -5.17 -9.29 -2.84
CA THR A 2 -4.31 -8.11 -3.00
C THR A 2 -3.19 -8.23 -2.00
N LEU A 3 -1.95 -8.24 -2.48
CA LEU A 3 -0.78 -8.21 -1.62
C LEU A 3 -0.63 -6.78 -1.09
N THR A 4 -0.80 -6.60 0.22
CA THR A 4 -0.61 -5.29 0.86
C THR A 4 0.79 -5.19 1.45
N LYS A 5 1.25 -3.97 1.71
CA LYS A 5 2.53 -3.74 2.38
C LYS A 5 2.58 -4.47 3.72
N GLU A 6 1.48 -4.46 4.47
CA GLU A 6 1.36 -5.14 5.76
C GLU A 6 1.54 -6.65 5.63
N ALA A 7 0.93 -7.26 4.60
CA ALA A 7 1.09 -8.69 4.34
C ALA A 7 2.55 -9.08 4.04
N ILE A 8 3.30 -8.22 3.35
CA ILE A 8 4.73 -8.42 3.07
C ILE A 8 5.55 -8.28 4.35
N VAL A 9 5.30 -7.24 5.15
CA VAL A 9 6.00 -7.01 6.43
C VAL A 9 5.80 -8.17 7.39
N ASP A 10 4.56 -8.64 7.52
CA ASP A 10 4.25 -9.78 8.39
C ASP A 10 4.90 -11.08 7.88
N SER A 11 4.97 -11.27 6.56
CA SER A 11 5.70 -12.40 5.95
C SER A 11 7.20 -12.38 6.27
N ILE A 12 7.83 -11.21 6.21
CA ILE A 12 9.25 -11.02 6.50
C ILE A 12 9.53 -11.25 7.99
N GLN A 13 8.68 -10.69 8.86
CA GLN A 13 8.77 -10.89 10.30
C GLN A 13 8.70 -12.38 10.66
N ASN A 14 7.75 -13.12 10.08
CA ASN A 14 7.55 -14.54 10.40
C ASN A 14 8.65 -15.45 9.84
N HIS A 15 9.14 -15.17 8.62
CA HIS A 15 10.11 -16.05 7.95
C HIS A 15 11.56 -15.78 8.35
N LEU A 16 11.90 -14.53 8.69
CA LEU A 16 13.27 -14.12 9.03
C LEU A 16 13.44 -13.79 10.53
N GLY A 17 12.35 -13.76 11.31
CA GLY A 17 12.40 -13.51 12.75
C GLY A 17 12.70 -12.06 13.13
N PHE A 18 12.66 -11.13 12.18
CA PHE A 18 12.95 -9.71 12.45
C PHE A 18 11.88 -9.06 13.32
N PRO A 19 12.25 -8.12 14.20
CA PRO A 19 11.30 -7.20 14.82
C PRO A 19 10.49 -6.45 13.76
N LYS A 20 9.20 -6.21 14.03
CA LYS A 20 8.28 -5.55 13.08
C LYS A 20 8.80 -4.18 12.59
N LYS A 21 9.57 -3.47 13.41
CA LYS A 21 10.18 -2.19 13.05
C LYS A 21 11.23 -2.37 11.94
N GLU A 22 12.15 -3.31 12.11
CA GLU A 22 13.20 -3.61 11.13
C GLU A 22 12.59 -4.16 9.83
N ALA A 23 11.59 -5.03 9.92
CA ALA A 23 10.88 -5.53 8.74
C ALA A 23 10.22 -4.39 7.92
N ASN A 24 9.66 -3.37 8.59
CA ASN A 24 9.12 -2.21 7.89
C ASN A 24 10.21 -1.39 7.19
N GLU A 25 11.34 -1.16 7.86
CA GLU A 25 12.47 -0.40 7.31
C GLU A 25 13.04 -1.11 6.07
N LEU A 26 13.18 -2.43 6.11
CA LEU A 26 13.63 -3.23 4.96
C LEU A 26 12.66 -3.19 3.79
N VAL A 27 11.35 -3.28 4.05
CA VAL A 27 10.33 -3.18 2.99
C VAL A 27 10.35 -1.80 2.36
N GLU A 28 10.42 -0.74 3.16
CA GLU A 28 10.54 0.63 2.66
C GLU A 28 11.78 0.80 1.80
N TYR A 29 12.94 0.34 2.27
CA TYR A 29 14.19 0.40 1.49
C TYR A 29 14.04 -0.31 0.13
N THR A 30 13.46 -1.51 0.13
CA THR A 30 13.24 -2.28 -1.11
C THR A 30 12.33 -1.56 -2.10
N LEU A 31 11.31 -0.83 -1.62
CA LEU A 31 10.41 -0.05 -2.49
C LEU A 31 11.09 1.12 -3.20
N HIS A 32 12.27 1.56 -2.73
CA HIS A 32 13.06 2.60 -3.39
C HIS A 32 13.97 2.04 -4.50
N LEU A 33 14.14 0.73 -4.58
CA LEU A 33 14.95 0.07 -5.59
C LEU A 33 14.14 -0.22 -6.85
N ASN A 34 14.84 -0.38 -7.97
CA ASN A 34 14.22 -0.86 -9.21
C ASN A 34 13.72 -2.31 -9.02
N PRO A 35 12.42 -2.61 -9.20
CA PRO A 35 11.89 -3.95 -9.00
C PRO A 35 12.47 -5.02 -9.93
N GLN A 36 13.03 -4.62 -11.07
CA GLN A 36 13.60 -5.54 -12.06
C GLN A 36 15.09 -5.80 -11.83
N THR A 37 15.87 -4.79 -11.42
CA THR A 37 17.34 -4.90 -11.29
C THR A 37 17.84 -4.90 -9.85
N GLY A 38 17.07 -4.39 -8.89
CA GLY A 38 17.48 -4.22 -7.49
C GLY A 38 18.43 -3.05 -7.25
N GLU A 39 18.73 -2.23 -8.27
CA GLU A 39 19.60 -1.07 -8.16
C GLU A 39 18.85 0.18 -7.67
N ASP A 40 19.59 1.13 -7.11
CA ASP A 40 19.04 2.39 -6.61
C ASP A 40 18.38 3.21 -7.73
N LEU A 41 17.16 3.68 -7.50
CA LEU A 41 16.36 4.42 -8.48
C LEU A 41 16.03 5.83 -7.96
N PRO A 42 16.97 6.79 -8.06
CA PRO A 42 16.73 8.14 -7.59
C PRO A 42 15.65 8.84 -8.44
N LEU A 43 14.51 9.14 -7.84
CA LEU A 43 13.42 9.86 -8.50
C LEU A 43 13.62 11.37 -8.39
N ARG A 44 13.74 12.07 -9.53
CA ARG A 44 13.77 13.54 -9.56
C ARG A 44 12.45 14.15 -9.06
N ALA A 45 12.57 15.29 -8.38
CA ALA A 45 11.42 16.08 -7.94
C ALA A 45 10.52 16.47 -9.13
N ARG A 46 9.21 16.27 -8.98
CA ARG A 46 8.21 16.57 -10.02
C ARG A 46 6.86 16.87 -9.38
N ARG A 47 6.06 17.71 -10.05
CA ARG A 47 4.65 17.92 -9.64
C ARG A 47 3.81 16.78 -10.17
N VAL A 48 3.05 16.13 -9.30
CA VAL A 48 2.14 15.05 -9.67
C VAL A 48 0.70 15.50 -9.52
N VAL A 49 -0.16 15.08 -10.46
CA VAL A 49 -1.61 15.23 -10.32
C VAL A 49 -2.11 14.08 -9.47
N THR A 50 -2.84 14.37 -8.40
CA THR A 50 -3.46 13.34 -7.57
C THR A 50 -4.96 13.29 -7.85
N PHE A 51 -5.47 12.09 -8.10
CA PHE A 51 -6.92 11.88 -8.16
C PHE A 51 -7.39 11.34 -6.82
N ARG A 52 -8.22 12.12 -6.13
CA ARG A 52 -8.90 11.69 -4.92
C ARG A 52 -10.34 11.32 -5.30
N CYS A 53 -10.62 10.03 -5.39
CA CYS A 53 -11.95 9.55 -5.75
C CYS A 53 -13.02 10.02 -4.76
N SER A 54 -14.19 10.42 -5.26
CA SER A 54 -15.33 10.76 -4.41
C SER A 54 -15.90 9.51 -3.74
N THR A 55 -16.54 9.68 -2.59
CA THR A 55 -17.25 8.59 -1.88
C THR A 55 -18.29 7.94 -2.78
N ALA A 56 -19.06 8.74 -3.52
CA ALA A 56 -20.06 8.27 -4.48
C ALA A 56 -19.45 7.41 -5.60
N LEU A 57 -18.30 7.80 -6.16
CA LEU A 57 -17.63 7.02 -7.20
C LEU A 57 -17.08 5.70 -6.65
N ARG A 58 -16.47 5.73 -5.46
CA ARG A 58 -15.92 4.54 -4.81
C ARG A 58 -17.00 3.50 -4.50
N GLU A 59 -18.16 3.94 -4.04
CA GLU A 59 -19.31 3.05 -3.76
C GLU A 59 -19.85 2.38 -5.02
N LYS A 60 -19.94 3.13 -6.13
CA LYS A 60 -20.34 2.58 -7.44
C LYS A 60 -19.36 1.53 -7.95
N ILE A 61 -18.05 1.80 -7.88
CA ILE A 61 -17.01 0.88 -8.38
C ILE A 61 -16.94 -0.39 -7.52
N ASN A 62 -16.94 -0.26 -6.20
CA ASN A 62 -16.76 -1.40 -5.30
C ASN A 62 -18.02 -2.27 -5.15
N ARG A 63 -19.11 -1.95 -5.87
CA ARG A 63 -20.41 -2.66 -5.84
C ARG A 63 -20.89 -2.93 -4.40
N ASN A 64 -20.59 -2.03 -3.47
CA ASN A 64 -20.99 -2.18 -2.08
C ASN A 64 -22.14 -1.21 -1.80
N PRO A 65 -23.41 -1.63 -1.95
CA PRO A 65 -24.53 -0.78 -1.61
C PRO A 65 -24.46 -0.55 -0.10
N LYS A 66 -24.11 0.67 0.34
CA LYS A 66 -24.23 1.01 1.75
C LYS A 66 -25.69 0.78 2.17
N LYS A 67 -25.91 -0.16 3.10
CA LYS A 67 -27.15 -0.22 3.88
C LYS A 67 -27.30 1.16 4.53
N LYS A 68 -28.27 1.96 4.08
CA LYS A 68 -28.67 3.18 4.78
C LYS A 68 -29.14 2.77 6.17
N GLY A 69 -28.25 2.84 7.16
CA GLY A 69 -28.62 2.76 8.55
C GLY A 69 -29.58 3.91 8.84
N LYS A 70 -30.83 3.56 9.14
CA LYS A 70 -31.80 4.46 9.76
C LYS A 70 -31.12 5.09 10.98
N LYS A 71 -30.83 6.38 10.94
CA LYS A 71 -30.78 7.16 12.18
C LYS A 71 -32.21 7.62 12.44
N LYS A 72 -32.85 6.92 13.38
CA LYS A 72 -33.90 7.49 14.23
C LYS A 72 -33.31 8.67 15.00
#